data_AF-A0A843D7K0-F1
#
_entry.id   AF-A0A843D7K0-F1
#
_cell.length_a   1.000
_cell.length_b   1.000
_cell.length_c   1.000
_cell.angle_alpha   90.00
_cell.angle_beta   90.00
_cell.angle_gamma   90.00
#
_symmetry.space_group_name_H-M   'P 1'
#
loop_
_entity.id
_entity.type
_entity.pdbx_description
1 polymer ?
#
loop_
_entity_poly.entity_id
_entity_poly.type
_entity_poly.pdbx_seq_one_letter_code
_entity_poly.pdbx_strand_id
1 'polypeptide(L)'
;MKNRIDPIVSVDIAQNLILQNNRLDKSIRILAQDVILNEFTFLYDKESDIEETVANFWKNNINELYKQLQESYCYGFGASEVIFDEKTGLPKELYQIPAETLYIKQDQHKDYETGEMAYSYYAVQKIDGKPDVKMKLSRFTYDQDDDDLPNILLARRW
;
A
#
# COMPACT_ATOMS: atom_id res chain seq x y z
N MET A 1 -17.84 -15.25 -8.44
CA MET A 1 -16.52 -14.85 -7.90
C MET A 1 -16.75 -13.83 -6.79
N LYS A 2 -15.87 -13.77 -5.78
CA LYS A 2 -15.91 -12.68 -4.80
C LYS A 2 -15.33 -11.43 -5.46
N ASN A 3 -16.12 -10.37 -5.63
CA ASN A 3 -15.66 -9.09 -6.20
C ASN A 3 -14.83 -8.26 -5.19
N ARG A 4 -14.15 -8.94 -4.27
CA ARG A 4 -13.47 -8.36 -3.13
C ARG A 4 -12.25 -9.20 -2.78
N ILE A 5 -11.11 -8.54 -2.68
CA ILE A 5 -9.86 -9.08 -2.16
C ILE A 5 -9.69 -8.50 -0.76
N ASP A 6 -9.77 -9.36 0.23
CA ASP A 6 -9.53 -9.07 1.64
C ASP A 6 -8.03 -9.28 1.97
N PRO A 7 -7.54 -8.79 3.13
CA PRO A 7 -6.26 -9.22 3.66
C PRO A 7 -6.07 -10.73 3.61
N ILE A 8 -4.86 -11.16 3.25
CA ILE A 8 -4.51 -12.59 3.08
C ILE A 8 -4.71 -13.33 4.39
N VAL A 9 -4.32 -12.69 5.49
CA VAL A 9 -4.54 -13.17 6.85
C VAL A 9 -5.72 -12.42 7.45
N SER A 10 -6.67 -13.16 8.04
CA SER A 10 -7.78 -12.56 8.77
C SER A 10 -7.26 -11.61 9.85
N VAL A 11 -7.77 -10.37 9.86
CA VAL A 11 -7.40 -9.32 10.81
C VAL A 11 -7.51 -9.81 12.25
N ASP A 12 -8.65 -10.43 12.60
CA ASP A 12 -8.91 -10.89 13.96
C ASP A 12 -7.89 -11.94 14.42
N ILE A 13 -7.49 -12.84 13.51
CA ILE A 13 -6.49 -13.88 13.80
C ILE A 13 -5.12 -13.26 13.97
N ALA A 14 -4.71 -12.39 13.03
CA ALA A 14 -3.42 -11.72 13.05
C ALA A 14 -3.25 -10.88 14.33
N GLN A 15 -4.23 -10.04 14.67
CA GLN A 15 -4.19 -9.22 15.88
C GLN A 15 -4.10 -10.08 17.14
N ASN A 16 -4.88 -11.15 17.23
CA ASN A 16 -4.86 -12.03 18.39
C ASN A 16 -3.50 -12.72 18.54
N LEU A 17 -2.91 -13.22 17.45
CA LEU A 17 -1.58 -13.83 17.46
C LEU A 17 -0.48 -12.84 17.89
N ILE A 18 -0.52 -11.61 17.38
CA ILE A 18 0.47 -10.57 17.71
C ILE A 18 0.35 -10.16 19.18
N LEU A 19 -0.88 -9.87 19.65
CA LEU A 19 -1.13 -9.45 21.03
C LEU A 19 -0.75 -10.51 22.05
N GLN A 20 -0.91 -11.80 21.71
CA GLN A 20 -0.59 -12.91 22.61
C GLN A 20 0.86 -13.38 22.49
N ASN A 21 1.62 -12.94 21.49
CA ASN A 21 2.98 -13.42 21.23
C ASN A 21 3.99 -12.28 21.09
N ASN A 22 4.56 -11.88 22.23
CA ASN A 22 5.61 -10.87 22.30
C ASN A 22 6.85 -11.19 21.44
N ARG A 23 7.14 -12.46 21.14
CA ARG A 23 8.26 -12.83 20.27
C ARG A 23 7.94 -12.56 18.80
N LEU A 24 6.70 -12.82 18.39
CA LEU A 24 6.22 -12.53 17.05
C LEU A 24 6.20 -11.01 16.80
N ASP A 25 5.62 -10.23 17.71
CA ASP A 25 5.62 -8.75 17.60
C ASP A 25 7.05 -8.19 17.48
N LYS A 26 7.99 -8.67 18.31
CA LYS A 26 9.40 -8.26 18.22
C LYS A 26 10.03 -8.66 16.89
N SER A 27 9.74 -9.85 16.38
CA SER A 27 10.30 -10.32 15.11
C SER A 27 9.81 -9.45 13.95
N ILE A 28 8.52 -9.12 13.92
CA ILE A 28 7.92 -8.22 12.92
C ILE A 28 8.57 -6.83 12.97
N ARG A 29 8.75 -6.27 14.16
CA ARG A 29 9.44 -4.97 14.35
C ARG A 29 10.88 -5.01 13.85
N ILE A 30 11.63 -6.06 14.18
CA ILE A 30 13.02 -6.21 13.73
C ILE A 30 13.10 -6.31 12.21
N LEU A 31 12.25 -7.12 11.57
CA LEU A 31 12.22 -7.24 10.12
C LEU A 31 11.85 -5.92 9.42
N ALA A 32 10.89 -5.18 9.96
CA ALA A 32 10.54 -3.87 9.43
C ALA A 32 11.66 -2.84 9.64
N GLN A 33 12.33 -2.86 10.80
CA GLN A 33 13.49 -2.01 11.11
C GLN A 33 14.66 -2.29 10.18
N ASP A 34 14.96 -3.57 9.93
CA ASP A 34 16.04 -3.99 9.04
C ASP A 34 15.86 -3.38 7.64
N VAL A 35 14.65 -3.44 7.09
CA VAL A 35 14.35 -2.83 5.78
C VAL A 35 14.53 -1.31 5.80
N ILE A 36 14.00 -0.58 6.78
CA ILE A 36 14.06 0.88 6.77
C ILE A 36 15.43 1.47 7.13
N LEU A 37 16.31 0.68 7.75
CA LEU A 37 17.66 1.09 8.11
C LEU A 37 18.70 0.77 7.03
N ASN A 38 18.32 -0.01 6.01
CA ASN A 38 19.17 -0.30 4.87
C ASN A 38 19.35 0.94 3.98
N GLU A 39 20.46 0.94 3.22
CA GLU A 39 20.70 1.93 2.18
C GLU A 39 19.82 1.62 0.96
N PHE A 40 19.01 2.59 0.54
CA PHE A 40 18.17 2.47 -0.64
C PHE A 40 18.93 2.93 -1.88
N THR A 41 19.00 2.07 -2.89
CA THR A 41 19.47 2.44 -4.23
C THR A 41 18.24 2.58 -5.13
N PHE A 42 18.08 3.74 -5.75
CA PHE A 42 16.99 3.98 -6.69
C PHE A 42 17.50 3.73 -8.11
N LEU A 43 16.81 2.86 -8.84
CA LEU A 43 17.15 2.54 -10.23
C LEU A 43 16.37 3.48 -11.16
N TYR A 44 17.09 4.15 -12.06
CA TYR A 44 16.52 5.06 -13.05
C TYR A 44 16.98 4.67 -14.45
N ASP A 45 16.07 4.76 -15.42
CA ASP A 45 16.39 4.48 -16.83
C ASP A 45 17.25 5.59 -17.48
N LYS A 46 17.30 6.78 -16.86
CA LYS A 46 18.09 7.95 -17.30
C LYS A 46 18.53 8.78 -16.10
N GLU A 47 19.75 9.33 -16.13
CA GLU A 47 20.19 10.35 -15.17
C GLU A 47 19.19 11.52 -15.20
N SER A 48 18.50 11.75 -14.08
CA SER A 48 17.47 12.77 -13.99
C SER A 48 17.52 13.44 -12.61
N ASP A 49 17.19 14.73 -12.57
CA ASP A 49 17.09 15.55 -11.34
C ASP A 49 16.03 15.04 -10.33
N ILE A 50 15.40 13.89 -10.61
CA ILE A 50 14.35 13.26 -9.82
C ILE A 50 14.94 12.43 -8.67
N GLU A 51 16.22 12.05 -8.74
CA GLU A 51 16.87 11.22 -7.71
C GLU A 51 16.80 11.85 -6.32
N GLU A 52 17.24 13.10 -6.19
CA GLU A 52 17.20 13.82 -4.91
C GLU A 52 15.75 13.97 -4.42
N THR A 53 14.81 14.20 -5.32
CA THR A 53 13.39 14.35 -4.98
C THR A 53 12.80 13.07 -4.41
N VAL A 54 13.08 11.92 -5.03
CA VAL A 54 12.60 10.60 -4.58
C VAL A 54 13.29 10.18 -3.28
N ALA A 55 14.61 10.40 -3.18
CA ALA A 55 15.36 10.13 -1.96
C ALA A 55 14.83 10.96 -0.78
N ASN A 56 14.59 12.26 -0.99
CA ASN A 56 14.02 13.14 0.04
C ASN A 56 12.59 12.73 0.40
N PHE A 57 11.77 12.34 -0.58
CA PHE A 57 10.43 11.83 -0.31
C PHE A 57 10.46 10.60 0.62
N TRP A 58 11.27 9.59 0.31
CA TRP A 58 11.34 8.39 1.16
C TRP A 58 11.97 8.65 2.51
N LYS A 59 13.00 9.51 2.58
CA LYS A 59 13.60 9.94 3.84
C LYS A 59 12.58 10.60 4.78
N ASN A 60 11.72 11.46 4.23
CA ASN A 60 10.67 12.13 5.00
C ASN A 60 9.53 11.19 5.41
N ASN A 61 9.32 10.11 4.66
CA ASN A 61 8.21 9.18 4.86
C ASN A 61 8.63 7.81 5.41
N ILE A 62 9.86 7.69 5.91
CA ILE A 62 10.43 6.41 6.36
C ILE A 62 9.63 5.75 7.50
N ASN A 63 9.02 6.56 8.37
CA ASN A 63 8.18 6.07 9.46
C ASN A 63 6.86 5.47 8.97
N GLU A 64 6.32 5.98 7.86
CA GLU A 64 5.11 5.44 7.26
C GLU A 64 5.45 4.13 6.55
N LEU A 65 6.58 4.09 5.82
CA LEU A 65 7.11 2.84 5.26
C LEU A 65 7.31 1.76 6.34
N TYR A 66 7.85 2.13 7.50
CA TYR A 66 8.00 1.23 8.64
C TYR A 66 6.67 0.61 9.07
N LYS A 67 5.61 1.41 9.24
CA LYS A 67 4.27 0.92 9.59
C LYS A 67 3.68 0.03 8.52
N GLN A 68 3.82 0.41 7.25
CA GLN A 68 3.38 -0.41 6.11
C GLN A 68 4.05 -1.79 6.11
N LEU A 69 5.35 -1.86 6.37
CA LEU A 69 6.09 -3.12 6.45
C LEU A 69 5.59 -4.00 7.59
N GLN A 70 5.34 -3.42 8.77
CA GLN A 70 4.75 -4.15 9.89
C GLN A 70 3.40 -4.73 9.50
N GLU A 71 2.50 -3.93 8.92
CA GLU A 71 1.19 -4.39 8.46
C GLU A 71 1.29 -5.45 7.36
N SER A 72 2.24 -5.30 6.43
CA SER A 72 2.49 -6.28 5.38
C SER A 72 2.88 -7.64 5.95
N TYR A 73 3.75 -7.69 6.97
CA TYR A 73 4.11 -8.94 7.63
C TYR A 73 2.96 -9.54 8.46
N CYS A 74 2.04 -8.71 8.95
CA CYS A 74 0.91 -9.15 9.76
C CYS A 74 -0.29 -9.64 8.93
N TYR A 75 -0.64 -8.88 7.89
CA TYR A 75 -1.92 -8.98 7.18
C TYR A 75 -1.76 -9.39 5.72
N GLY A 76 -0.52 -9.43 5.22
CA GLY A 76 -0.18 -9.70 3.83
C GLY A 76 -0.12 -8.45 2.95
N PHE A 77 -0.50 -7.27 3.45
CA PHE A 77 -0.24 -5.98 2.81
C PHE A 77 -0.19 -4.84 3.83
N GLY A 78 0.48 -3.75 3.47
CA GLY A 78 0.42 -2.46 4.18
C GLY A 78 0.02 -1.35 3.22
N ALA A 79 -0.61 -0.28 3.73
CA ALA A 79 -1.13 0.78 2.86
C ALA A 79 -0.88 2.19 3.38
N SER A 80 -0.66 3.13 2.46
CA SER A 80 -0.74 4.56 2.78
C SER A 80 -1.36 5.35 1.64
N GLU A 81 -1.96 6.48 2.03
CA GLU A 81 -2.38 7.51 1.11
C GLU A 81 -1.20 8.38 0.70
N VAL A 82 -1.06 8.67 -0.59
CA VAL A 82 -0.08 9.62 -1.12
C VAL A 82 -0.69 11.01 -1.17
N ILE A 83 -0.10 11.94 -0.43
CA ILE A 83 -0.48 13.35 -0.40
C ILE A 83 0.44 14.12 -1.34
N PHE A 84 -0.16 14.89 -2.25
CA PHE A 84 0.55 15.67 -3.26
C PHE A 84 0.63 17.13 -2.85
N ASP A 85 1.76 17.77 -3.16
CA ASP A 85 1.90 19.21 -3.05
C ASP A 85 1.07 19.89 -4.15
N GLU A 86 0.17 20.81 -3.76
CA GLU A 86 -0.76 21.46 -4.69
C GLU A 86 -0.05 22.38 -5.70
N LYS A 87 1.13 22.91 -5.37
CA LYS A 87 1.86 23.86 -6.22
C LYS A 87 2.74 23.13 -7.23
N THR A 88 3.43 22.08 -6.79
CA THR A 88 4.38 21.35 -7.65
C THR A 88 3.74 20.12 -8.31
N GLY A 89 2.63 19.62 -7.77
CA GLY A 89 2.00 18.37 -8.19
C GLY A 89 2.81 17.13 -7.83
N LEU A 90 3.90 17.26 -7.06
CA LEU A 90 4.77 16.17 -6.67
C LEU A 90 4.29 15.49 -5.37
N PRO A 91 4.54 14.19 -5.18
CA PRO A 91 4.23 13.52 -3.92
C PRO A 91 5.09 14.11 -2.80
N LYS A 92 4.45 14.42 -1.67
CA LYS A 92 5.07 15.11 -0.53
C LYS A 92 5.11 14.23 0.70
N GLU A 93 3.97 13.64 1.05
CA GLU A 93 3.78 12.92 2.30
C GLU A 93 3.02 11.61 2.06
N LEU A 94 3.25 10.65 2.94
CA LEU A 94 2.44 9.46 3.11
C LEU A 94 1.61 9.59 4.38
N TYR A 95 0.39 9.09 4.33
CA TYR A 95 -0.47 8.95 5.50
C TYR A 95 -0.88 7.49 5.66
N GLN A 96 -0.47 6.85 6.76
CA GLN A 96 -0.82 5.45 7.03
C GLN A 96 -2.34 5.25 6.97
N ILE A 97 -2.74 4.24 6.21
CA ILE A 97 -4.08 3.69 6.26
C ILE A 97 -3.97 2.32 6.92
N PRO A 98 -4.61 2.08 8.08
CA PRO A 98 -4.53 0.77 8.72
C PRO A 98 -5.10 -0.31 7.80
N ALA A 99 -4.29 -1.31 7.47
CA ALA A 99 -4.65 -2.38 6.55
C ALA A 99 -5.96 -3.08 6.93
N GLU A 100 -6.28 -3.19 8.23
CA GLU A 100 -7.54 -3.78 8.69
C GLU A 100 -8.79 -3.02 8.25
N THR A 101 -8.65 -1.75 7.92
CA THR A 101 -9.75 -0.90 7.44
C THR A 101 -9.94 -1.01 5.94
N LEU A 102 -9.02 -1.66 5.22
CA LEU A 102 -8.99 -1.70 3.77
C LEU A 102 -9.42 -3.05 3.20
N TYR A 103 -10.01 -2.96 2.02
CA TYR A 103 -10.20 -4.10 1.12
C TYR A 103 -10.15 -3.60 -0.32
N ILE A 104 -9.74 -4.46 -1.24
CA ILE A 104 -9.71 -4.13 -2.67
C ILE A 104 -10.99 -4.64 -3.31
N LYS A 105 -11.63 -3.80 -4.13
CA LYS A 105 -12.79 -4.15 -4.94
C LYS A 105 -12.38 -4.25 -6.40
N GLN A 106 -12.97 -5.22 -7.09
CA GLN A 106 -12.90 -5.36 -8.53
C GLN A 106 -14.19 -4.79 -9.13
N ASP A 107 -14.06 -3.83 -10.04
CA ASP A 107 -15.14 -3.34 -10.87
C ASP A 107 -15.02 -3.89 -12.28
N GLN A 108 -16.16 -4.14 -12.91
CA GLN A 108 -16.21 -4.59 -14.28
C GLN A 108 -16.82 -3.48 -15.13
N HIS A 109 -16.07 -3.02 -16.13
CA HIS A 109 -16.49 -1.93 -16.99
C HIS A 109 -16.18 -2.25 -18.45
N LYS A 110 -16.83 -1.53 -19.36
CA LYS A 110 -16.56 -1.65 -20.79
C LYS A 110 -15.41 -0.72 -21.13
N ASP A 111 -14.37 -1.26 -21.75
CA ASP A 111 -13.29 -0.45 -22.31
C ASP A 111 -13.84 0.39 -23.47
N TYR A 112 -13.61 1.69 -23.44
CA TYR A 112 -14.17 2.62 -24.43
C TYR A 112 -13.42 2.57 -25.77
N GLU A 113 -12.17 2.11 -25.79
CA GLU A 113 -11.32 2.02 -26.99
C GLU A 113 -11.52 0.70 -27.70
N THR A 114 -11.57 -0.41 -26.96
CA THR A 114 -11.66 -1.77 -27.53
C THR A 114 -13.10 -2.31 -27.56
N GLY A 115 -13.99 -1.77 -26.73
CA GLY A 115 -15.36 -2.26 -26.57
C GLY A 115 -15.47 -3.58 -25.80
N GLU A 116 -14.35 -4.11 -25.29
CA GLU A 116 -14.28 -5.36 -24.54
C GLU A 116 -14.57 -5.14 -23.04
N MET A 117 -14.80 -6.22 -22.30
CA MET A 117 -14.98 -6.15 -20.84
C MET A 117 -13.61 -6.07 -20.17
N ALA A 118 -13.38 -4.98 -19.45
CA ALA A 118 -12.19 -4.74 -18.64
C ALA A 118 -12.50 -4.80 -17.14
N TYR A 119 -11.49 -5.09 -16.35
CA TYR A 119 -11.55 -5.07 -14.89
C TYR A 119 -10.70 -3.92 -14.36
N SER A 120 -11.21 -3.20 -13.37
CA SER A 120 -10.44 -2.21 -12.61
C SER A 120 -10.45 -2.55 -11.13
N TYR A 121 -9.36 -2.25 -10.47
CA TYR A 121 -9.19 -2.48 -9.04
C TYR A 121 -9.08 -1.14 -8.31
N TYR A 122 -9.75 -1.03 -7.16
CA TYR A 122 -9.65 0.15 -6.28
C TYR A 122 -9.71 -0.26 -4.82
N ALA A 123 -9.05 0.51 -3.96
CA ALA A 123 -9.12 0.30 -2.53
C ALA A 123 -10.37 0.95 -1.95
N VAL A 124 -10.96 0.33 -0.95
CA VAL A 124 -12.03 0.93 -0.16
C VAL A 124 -11.67 0.86 1.32
N GLN A 125 -11.67 2.02 1.96
CA GLN A 125 -11.47 2.16 3.38
C GLN A 125 -12.81 2.24 4.10
N LYS A 126 -13.01 1.36 5.09
CA LYS A 126 -14.11 1.44 6.04
C LYS A 126 -13.70 2.30 7.23
N ILE A 127 -14.47 3.33 7.51
CA ILE A 127 -14.26 4.18 8.68
C ILE A 127 -15.53 4.12 9.50
N ASP A 128 -15.42 3.75 10.78
CA ASP A 128 -16.58 3.59 11.64
C ASP A 128 -17.42 4.88 11.71
N GLY A 129 -18.73 4.72 11.56
CA GLY A 129 -19.69 5.83 11.51
C GLY A 129 -19.57 6.78 10.31
N LYS A 130 -18.76 6.47 9.29
CA LYS A 130 -18.58 7.31 8.09
C LYS A 130 -18.81 6.53 6.80
N PRO A 131 -19.15 7.22 5.69
CA PRO A 131 -19.20 6.58 4.38
C PRO A 131 -17.86 5.96 3.98
N ASP A 132 -17.91 4.83 3.27
CA ASP A 132 -16.75 4.18 2.66
C ASP A 132 -15.98 5.15 1.76
N VAL A 133 -14.66 5.23 1.93
CA VAL A 133 -13.79 6.07 1.11
C VAL A 133 -13.17 5.22 0.01
N LYS A 134 -13.36 5.63 -1.25
CA LYS A 134 -12.74 4.97 -2.43
C LYS A 134 -11.40 5.61 -2.74
N MET A 135 -10.43 4.78 -3.09
CA MET A 135 -9.09 5.23 -3.42
C MET A 135 -8.57 4.54 -4.68
N LYS A 136 -7.93 5.32 -5.54
CA LYS A 136 -7.13 4.82 -6.66
C LYS A 136 -5.91 4.10 -6.12
N LEU A 137 -5.64 2.91 -6.62
CA LEU A 137 -4.37 2.24 -6.38
C LEU A 137 -3.31 2.76 -7.35
N SER A 138 -2.06 2.83 -6.90
CA SER A 138 -0.92 3.12 -7.79
C SER A 138 -0.65 1.98 -8.78
N ARG A 139 -1.06 0.74 -8.44
CA ARG A 139 -1.03 -0.42 -9.33
C ARG A 139 -2.41 -0.66 -9.94
N PHE A 140 -2.46 -0.82 -11.27
CA PHE A 140 -3.70 -1.03 -12.03
C PHE A 140 -4.10 -2.51 -12.15
N THR A 141 -3.15 -3.43 -12.01
CA THR A 141 -3.34 -4.87 -12.23
C THR A 141 -2.78 -5.67 -11.06
N TYR A 142 -3.65 -6.42 -10.39
CA TYR A 142 -3.30 -7.36 -9.31
C TYR A 142 -3.13 -8.80 -9.83
N ASP A 143 -3.42 -9.03 -11.12
CA ASP A 143 -3.45 -10.35 -11.79
C ASP A 143 -2.13 -10.71 -12.49
N GLN A 144 -1.05 -9.94 -12.33
CA GLN A 144 0.26 -10.35 -12.81
C GLN A 144 0.94 -11.12 -11.68
N ASP A 145 1.24 -12.41 -11.94
CA ASP A 145 2.04 -13.32 -11.12
C ASP A 145 3.50 -12.81 -10.97
N ASP A 146 3.68 -11.58 -10.53
CA ASP A 146 4.97 -11.05 -10.13
C ASP A 146 5.17 -11.41 -8.65
N ASP A 147 5.55 -12.66 -8.41
CA ASP A 147 5.97 -13.21 -7.10
C ASP A 147 7.10 -12.38 -6.43
N ASP A 148 7.67 -11.40 -7.14
CA ASP A 148 8.85 -10.62 -6.75
C ASP A 148 8.54 -9.18 -6.26
N LEU A 149 7.28 -8.71 -6.28
CA LEU A 149 6.99 -7.31 -5.95
C LEU A 149 6.42 -7.11 -4.53
N PRO A 150 6.89 -6.10 -3.76
CA PRO A 150 6.48 -5.92 -2.38
C PRO A 150 4.98 -5.59 -2.26
N ASN A 151 4.35 -6.15 -1.22
CA ASN A 151 2.93 -6.00 -0.86
C ASN A 151 2.60 -4.63 -0.19
N ILE A 152 3.22 -3.56 -0.68
CA ILE A 152 2.96 -2.19 -0.22
C ILE A 152 2.04 -1.50 -1.21
N LEU A 153 0.89 -1.05 -0.70
CA LEU A 153 -0.13 -0.37 -1.48
C LEU A 153 -0.06 1.13 -1.27
N LEU A 154 0.26 1.84 -2.35
CA LEU A 154 0.09 3.29 -2.38
C LEU A 154 -1.27 3.61 -2.98
N ALA A 155 -2.07 4.38 -2.24
CA ALA A 155 -3.42 4.73 -2.61
C ALA A 155 -3.60 6.25 -2.68
N ARG A 156 -4.58 6.73 -3.46
CA ARG A 156 -4.94 8.15 -3.53
C ARG A 156 -6.46 8.27 -3.51
N ARG A 157 -7.02 9.10 -2.63
CA ARG A 157 -8.47 9.35 -2.60
C ARG A 157 -8.97 9.93 -3.91
N TRP A 158 -10.17 9.50 -4.31
CA TRP A 158 -10.94 10.08 -5.41
C TRP A 158 -11.69 11.33 -4.97
#